data_AF-A0A939Y2M3-F1
#
_entry.id   AF-A0A939Y2M3-F1
#
_cell.length_a   1.000
_cell.length_b   1.000
_cell.length_c   1.000
_cell.angle_alpha   90.00
_cell.angle_beta   90.00
_cell.angle_gamma   90.00
#
_symmetry.space_group_name_H-M   'P 1'
#
loop_
_entity.id
_entity.type
_entity.pdbx_description
1 polymer ?
#
loop_
_entity_poly.entity_id
_entity_poly.type
_entity_poly.pdbx_seq_one_letter_code
_entity_poly.pdbx_strand_id
1 'polypeptide(L)'
;MLKFFRTKLIIPIMAFGILTPSMTSCDEDGNIDWDALIEFLMSMLGWDYTNENVDNQETADEYDEDTDGPLSESVDLSRYFPPIGDQGQYGTCVAWATGYAMKTSLNAKQNNWSSSQLASASNQTSPIDLWHLIDRNSKNSGCNGSNFEPAMDAIKKNGVASMSSVPFTGKSMKCDNVTGTGNSSNKLGEYKVIAYNSEMGGGKAYGMTVSNFKYWLNQGYPVLIGAELGENFMKWNSSSVITSDTKGYQGQHAYHALVVVGYSDSKQAFRIRNSWDTSWGDDGSIWVGYSHFINQFCFGGWVACNPSQSLASPEKLESSLRSSYQADLAAHIVADYENADGTRTLEYNILNEGTSTLPASKKWSVVYMLYKQKRINEHYVLMHDYYGTEVANGKIAQNEEGVAAFKSASTITNVTLAPGSSVAEALGGSVLKFNYKLPNDADGNPLNGKYYMVLMVNSFGDYKDTDLDNNYSFVSAGEEPLTIVDGKIVNMPSKLTDVRTLVSEKNWNTYTGVALNSMLIKHNNSGKLKKLIQPESGLRSTKVAKSVK
;
A
#
# COMPACT_ATOMS: atom_id res chain seq x y z
N MET A 1 -29.32 -63.08 16.63
CA MET A 1 -28.60 -62.90 15.35
C MET A 1 -28.72 -61.43 14.98
N LEU A 2 -27.67 -60.62 15.14
CA LEU A 2 -26.74 -60.15 14.09
C LEU A 2 -27.48 -59.50 12.90
N LYS A 3 -27.13 -58.34 12.33
CA LYS A 3 -26.05 -57.34 12.48
C LYS A 3 -26.43 -56.13 11.60
N PHE A 4 -25.82 -54.98 11.89
CA PHE A 4 -25.68 -53.76 11.07
C PHE A 4 -25.55 -53.96 9.54
N PHE A 5 -26.06 -53.01 8.74
CA PHE A 5 -25.41 -52.57 7.49
C PHE A 5 -25.68 -51.08 7.15
N ARG A 6 -24.59 -50.39 6.81
CA ARG A 6 -24.48 -49.02 6.24
C ARG A 6 -24.59 -49.07 4.71
N THR A 7 -25.18 -48.04 4.07
CA THR A 7 -24.79 -47.50 2.74
C THR A 7 -25.55 -46.19 2.47
N LYS A 8 -24.90 -45.03 2.55
CA LYS A 8 -24.40 -44.17 1.44
C LYS A 8 -25.47 -43.79 0.40
N LEU A 9 -25.91 -42.53 0.48
CA LEU A 9 -26.68 -41.81 -0.53
C LEU A 9 -25.78 -41.47 -1.73
N ILE A 10 -26.28 -41.70 -2.94
CA ILE A 10 -25.59 -41.50 -4.23
C ILE A 10 -25.78 -40.06 -4.72
N ILE A 11 -24.69 -39.48 -5.19
CA ILE A 11 -24.54 -38.17 -5.87
C ILE A 11 -24.93 -38.33 -7.35
N PRO A 12 -25.53 -37.33 -8.04
CA PRO A 12 -25.35 -37.15 -9.47
C PRO A 12 -24.21 -36.16 -9.75
N ILE A 13 -23.08 -36.71 -10.15
CA ILE A 13 -21.96 -36.02 -10.80
C ILE A 13 -22.36 -35.81 -12.27
N MET A 14 -22.26 -34.58 -12.77
CA MET A 14 -22.22 -34.23 -14.20
C MET A 14 -21.27 -33.03 -14.34
N ALA A 15 -20.30 -32.97 -15.24
CA ALA A 15 -19.65 -33.96 -16.09
C ALA A 15 -18.29 -33.33 -16.48
N PHE A 16 -17.19 -34.03 -16.26
CA PHE A 16 -15.88 -33.69 -16.81
C PHE A 16 -15.80 -34.22 -18.24
N GLY A 17 -15.47 -33.35 -19.19
CA GLY A 17 -15.01 -33.74 -20.52
C GLY A 17 -13.48 -33.66 -20.56
N ILE A 18 -12.81 -34.71 -20.10
CA ILE A 18 -11.40 -34.98 -20.42
C ILE A 18 -11.40 -35.85 -21.67
N LEU A 19 -10.80 -35.37 -22.76
CA LEU A 19 -10.32 -36.25 -23.83
C LEU A 19 -8.96 -36.80 -23.41
N THR A 20 -8.86 -38.12 -23.50
CA THR A 20 -7.98 -39.04 -22.78
C THR A 20 -6.50 -39.00 -23.16
N PRO A 21 -5.59 -39.38 -22.23
CA PRO A 21 -4.18 -39.62 -22.52
C PRO A 21 -3.99 -41.02 -23.10
N SER A 22 -3.18 -41.16 -24.15
CA SER A 22 -2.59 -42.44 -24.51
C SER A 22 -1.35 -42.66 -23.64
N MET A 23 -1.54 -43.23 -22.45
CA MET A 23 -0.45 -43.81 -21.67
C MET A 23 -0.23 -45.25 -22.14
N THR A 24 1.01 -45.59 -22.45
CA THR A 24 1.49 -46.96 -22.36
C THR A 24 2.58 -47.03 -21.31
N SER A 25 2.46 -48.04 -20.45
CA SER A 25 3.38 -48.52 -19.43
C SER A 25 3.13 -47.98 -18.02
N CYS A 26 2.59 -48.88 -17.21
CA CYS A 26 2.37 -48.80 -15.78
C CYS A 26 3.69 -48.65 -15.01
N ASP A 27 3.66 -47.94 -13.88
CA ASP A 27 4.18 -48.44 -12.62
C ASP A 27 3.45 -47.75 -11.45
N GLU A 28 3.22 -48.53 -10.40
CA GLU A 28 2.51 -48.18 -9.17
C GLU A 28 3.39 -47.28 -8.31
N ASP A 29 3.14 -45.96 -8.36
CA ASP A 29 3.36 -45.04 -7.24
C ASP A 29 2.58 -43.76 -7.56
N GLY A 30 1.40 -43.62 -6.95
CA GLY A 30 0.53 -42.46 -7.10
C GLY A 30 1.08 -41.24 -6.37
N ASN A 31 2.25 -40.74 -6.79
CA ASN A 31 2.65 -39.38 -6.50
C ASN A 31 2.05 -38.48 -7.59
N ILE A 32 1.18 -37.56 -7.16
CA ILE A 32 0.91 -36.37 -7.96
C ILE A 32 2.27 -35.69 -8.11
N ASP A 33 2.74 -35.57 -9.35
CA ASP A 33 3.93 -34.80 -9.66
C ASP A 33 3.61 -33.33 -9.40
N TRP A 34 3.91 -32.89 -8.17
CA TRP A 34 3.67 -31.53 -7.71
C TRP A 34 4.51 -30.53 -8.50
N ASP A 35 5.66 -30.94 -9.03
CA ASP A 35 6.49 -30.10 -9.87
C ASP A 35 5.81 -29.90 -11.24
N ALA A 36 5.23 -30.94 -11.84
CA ALA A 36 4.44 -30.79 -13.06
C ALA A 36 3.15 -29.97 -12.87
N LEU A 37 2.52 -30.04 -11.69
CA LEU A 37 1.34 -29.22 -11.35
C LEU A 37 1.71 -27.76 -11.09
N ILE A 38 2.83 -27.49 -10.40
CA ILE A 38 3.37 -26.16 -10.18
C ILE A 38 3.83 -25.56 -11.51
N GLU A 39 4.53 -26.32 -12.36
CA GLU A 39 4.90 -25.91 -13.70
C GLU A 39 3.67 -25.61 -14.57
N PHE A 40 2.59 -26.39 -14.46
CA PHE A 40 1.33 -26.12 -15.15
C PHE A 40 0.66 -24.84 -14.63
N LEU A 41 0.63 -24.62 -13.31
CA LEU A 41 0.09 -23.39 -12.71
C LEU A 41 0.95 -22.16 -13.07
N MET A 42 2.28 -22.28 -13.05
CA MET A 42 3.23 -21.24 -13.46
C MET A 42 3.15 -20.94 -14.95
N SER A 43 2.88 -21.96 -15.78
CA SER A 43 2.62 -21.78 -17.22
C SER A 43 1.35 -20.99 -17.49
N MET A 44 0.48 -20.76 -16.51
CA MET A 44 -0.74 -19.95 -16.65
C MET A 44 -0.55 -18.51 -16.13
N LEU A 45 0.59 -18.22 -15.50
CA LEU A 45 0.91 -16.91 -14.95
C LEU A 45 1.62 -16.07 -16.02
N GLY A 46 1.24 -14.79 -16.15
CA GLY A 46 1.94 -13.87 -17.05
C GLY A 46 3.31 -13.43 -16.50
N TRP A 47 3.50 -13.56 -15.18
CA TRP A 47 4.66 -13.11 -14.41
C TRP A 47 5.02 -14.18 -13.36
N ASP A 48 6.30 -14.55 -13.24
CA ASP A 48 6.77 -15.65 -12.37
C ASP A 48 7.27 -15.17 -11.00
N TYR A 49 6.37 -14.91 -10.06
CA TYR A 49 6.73 -14.24 -8.81
C TYR A 49 7.77 -14.98 -7.94
N THR A 50 7.89 -16.32 -8.02
CA THR A 50 8.70 -17.10 -7.06
C THR A 50 10.20 -17.03 -7.29
N ASN A 51 10.62 -16.62 -8.50
CA ASN A 51 12.02 -16.65 -8.92
C ASN A 51 12.62 -15.26 -9.11
N GLU A 52 11.95 -14.19 -8.64
CA GLU A 52 12.53 -12.85 -8.69
C GLU A 52 13.69 -12.71 -7.72
N ASN A 53 14.81 -12.22 -8.26
CA ASN A 53 16.03 -12.03 -7.50
C ASN A 53 15.99 -10.69 -6.77
N VAL A 54 15.52 -10.71 -5.52
CA VAL A 54 15.54 -9.57 -4.60
C VAL A 54 16.89 -9.37 -3.89
N ASP A 55 17.90 -10.23 -4.14
CA ASP A 55 19.20 -10.21 -3.46
C ASP A 55 20.20 -9.20 -4.05
N ASN A 56 19.87 -8.49 -5.13
CA ASN A 56 20.61 -7.30 -5.58
C ASN A 56 20.28 -6.09 -4.68
N GLN A 57 20.66 -6.23 -3.42
CA GLN A 57 20.65 -5.20 -2.39
C GLN A 57 21.76 -4.18 -2.68
N GLU A 58 21.53 -3.25 -3.62
CA GLU A 58 21.88 -1.88 -3.27
C GLU A 58 20.71 -1.38 -2.44
N THR A 59 20.98 -0.97 -1.19
CA THR A 59 19.98 -0.41 -0.28
C THR A 59 19.23 0.68 -1.01
N ALA A 60 18.05 0.33 -1.50
CA ALA A 60 17.20 1.28 -2.16
C ALA A 60 16.65 2.18 -1.05
N ASP A 61 16.93 3.48 -1.16
CA ASP A 61 16.42 4.45 -0.19
C ASP A 61 14.89 4.50 -0.29
N GLU A 62 14.22 4.29 0.84
CA GLU A 62 12.78 4.54 0.97
C GLU A 62 12.53 6.03 0.77
N TYR A 63 11.46 6.40 0.06
CA TYR A 63 11.10 7.80 -0.09
C TYR A 63 10.96 8.44 1.29
N ASP A 64 11.74 9.48 1.50
CA ASP A 64 11.72 10.30 2.70
C ASP A 64 11.42 11.71 2.24
N GLU A 65 10.23 12.19 2.59
CA GLU A 65 9.79 13.53 2.19
C GLU A 65 10.82 14.59 2.57
N ASP A 66 11.52 14.46 3.71
CA ASP A 66 12.55 15.40 4.18
C ASP A 66 13.80 15.45 3.27
N THR A 67 14.05 14.41 2.49
CA THR A 67 15.19 14.34 1.55
C THR A 67 14.78 14.56 0.10
N ASP A 68 13.55 14.21 -0.26
CA ASP A 68 13.08 14.09 -1.65
C ASP A 68 12.13 15.21 -2.12
N GLY A 69 11.58 16.02 -1.20
CA GLY A 69 10.75 17.19 -1.49
C GLY A 69 9.26 16.89 -1.74
N PRO A 70 8.40 17.93 -1.79
CA PRO A 70 6.95 17.75 -1.80
C PRO A 70 6.43 17.16 -3.12
N LEU A 71 5.53 16.19 -2.99
CA LEU A 71 4.88 15.53 -4.12
C LEU A 71 3.74 16.40 -4.69
N SER A 72 3.55 16.36 -6.01
CA SER A 72 2.40 17.01 -6.66
C SER A 72 1.08 16.39 -6.18
N GLU A 73 -0.05 17.10 -6.29
CA GLU A 73 -1.38 16.52 -5.94
C GLU A 73 -1.87 15.52 -7.01
N SER A 74 -1.29 15.59 -8.21
CA SER A 74 -1.52 14.62 -9.28
C SER A 74 -0.37 14.64 -10.27
N VAL A 75 -0.04 13.47 -10.80
CA VAL A 75 0.88 13.30 -11.93
C VAL A 75 0.20 12.46 -12.98
N ASP A 76 0.37 12.82 -14.25
CA ASP A 76 -0.06 12.00 -15.38
C ASP A 76 1.04 11.96 -16.45
N LEU A 77 1.68 10.80 -16.58
CA LEU A 77 2.72 10.52 -17.58
C LEU A 77 2.14 9.95 -18.88
N SER A 78 0.82 9.75 -18.99
CA SER A 78 0.17 9.10 -20.14
C SER A 78 0.53 9.73 -21.48
N ARG A 79 0.84 11.04 -21.49
CA ARG A 79 1.28 11.76 -22.70
C ARG A 79 2.54 11.20 -23.35
N TYR A 80 3.37 10.49 -22.58
CA TYR A 80 4.62 9.89 -23.05
C TYR A 80 4.46 8.44 -23.48
N PHE A 81 3.29 7.83 -23.29
CA PHE A 81 3.09 6.42 -23.63
C PHE A 81 2.67 6.26 -25.10
N PRO A 82 3.04 5.13 -25.74
CA PRO A 82 2.48 4.78 -27.05
C PRO A 82 0.96 4.56 -26.96
N PRO A 83 0.24 4.24 -28.06
CA PRO A 83 -1.12 3.70 -27.99
C PRO A 83 -1.21 2.42 -27.14
N ILE A 84 -2.40 2.07 -26.63
CA ILE A 84 -2.55 0.85 -25.82
C ILE A 84 -2.25 -0.37 -26.69
N GLY A 85 -1.39 -1.24 -26.16
CA GLY A 85 -1.00 -2.48 -26.81
C GLY A 85 -1.97 -3.62 -26.53
N ASP A 86 -1.83 -4.70 -27.28
CA ASP A 86 -2.60 -5.92 -27.09
C ASP A 86 -1.66 -7.13 -27.11
N GLN A 87 -1.44 -7.73 -25.94
CA GLN A 87 -0.64 -8.93 -25.81
C GLN A 87 -1.35 -10.19 -26.29
N GLY A 88 -2.66 -10.13 -26.52
CA GLY A 88 -3.50 -11.26 -26.85
C GLY A 88 -3.50 -12.36 -25.79
N GLN A 89 -3.64 -13.61 -26.24
CA GLN A 89 -3.73 -14.80 -25.38
C GLN A 89 -2.41 -15.26 -24.76
N TYR A 90 -1.35 -14.45 -24.83
CA TYR A 90 -0.01 -14.87 -24.49
C TYR A 90 0.52 -14.22 -23.20
N GLY A 91 1.27 -14.97 -22.40
CA GLY A 91 1.95 -14.52 -21.18
C GLY A 91 3.22 -13.74 -21.49
N THR A 92 3.06 -12.61 -22.19
CA THR A 92 4.14 -11.66 -22.51
C THR A 92 3.96 -10.31 -21.83
N CYS A 93 3.10 -10.23 -20.81
CA CYS A 93 2.81 -8.97 -20.13
C CYS A 93 4.08 -8.27 -19.65
N VAL A 94 5.09 -9.00 -19.17
CA VAL A 94 6.40 -8.43 -18.80
C VAL A 94 7.08 -7.73 -19.98
N ALA A 95 7.07 -8.33 -21.17
CA ALA A 95 7.69 -7.74 -22.36
C ALA A 95 6.89 -6.55 -22.90
N TRP A 96 5.57 -6.57 -22.75
CA TRP A 96 4.69 -5.44 -23.08
C TRP A 96 4.84 -4.28 -22.09
N ALA A 97 4.86 -4.55 -20.79
CA ALA A 97 5.04 -3.53 -19.77
C ALA A 97 6.45 -2.91 -19.83
N THR A 98 7.49 -3.74 -19.82
CA THR A 98 8.90 -3.31 -19.75
C THR A 98 9.39 -2.73 -21.07
N GLY A 99 9.19 -3.47 -22.16
CA GLY A 99 9.59 -3.07 -23.50
C GLY A 99 8.62 -2.04 -24.05
N TYR A 100 7.48 -2.51 -24.56
CA TYR A 100 6.56 -1.67 -25.33
C TYR A 100 6.12 -0.41 -24.59
N ALA A 101 5.63 -0.50 -23.35
CA ALA A 101 5.09 0.62 -22.61
C ALA A 101 6.20 1.48 -21.97
N MET A 102 6.94 0.94 -21.00
CA MET A 102 7.94 1.71 -20.23
C MET A 102 9.08 2.20 -21.14
N LYS A 103 9.78 1.33 -21.87
CA LYS A 103 10.96 1.75 -22.64
C LYS A 103 10.61 2.74 -23.77
N THR A 104 9.48 2.56 -24.46
CA THR A 104 8.98 3.58 -25.41
C THR A 104 8.71 4.91 -24.70
N SER A 105 8.12 4.89 -23.50
CA SER A 105 7.81 6.12 -22.76
C SER A 105 9.06 6.88 -22.29
N LEU A 106 10.10 6.17 -21.87
CA LEU A 106 11.40 6.78 -21.52
C LEU A 106 12.03 7.45 -22.74
N ASN A 107 12.02 6.78 -23.89
CA ASN A 107 12.48 7.35 -25.15
C ASN A 107 11.66 8.58 -25.56
N ALA A 108 10.34 8.52 -25.42
CA ALA A 108 9.43 9.61 -25.75
C ALA A 108 9.65 10.84 -24.87
N LYS A 109 9.83 10.66 -23.56
CA LYS A 109 10.16 11.72 -22.61
C LYS A 109 11.51 12.37 -22.95
N GLN A 110 12.55 11.56 -23.17
CA GLN A 110 13.89 12.07 -23.50
C GLN A 110 13.91 12.87 -24.81
N ASN A 111 13.17 12.43 -25.82
CA ASN A 111 13.17 13.03 -27.15
C ASN A 111 11.99 13.99 -27.38
N ASN A 112 11.17 14.24 -26.36
CA ASN A 112 9.97 15.07 -26.41
C ASN A 112 9.04 14.72 -27.60
N TRP A 113 8.73 13.43 -27.76
CA TRP A 113 7.91 12.95 -28.86
C TRP A 113 6.46 13.42 -28.78
N SER A 114 5.91 13.78 -29.93
CA SER A 114 4.47 14.01 -30.12
C SER A 114 3.66 12.72 -30.14
N SER A 115 2.34 12.81 -29.97
CA SER A 115 1.43 11.66 -30.07
C SER A 115 1.52 10.94 -31.43
N SER A 116 1.76 11.66 -32.53
CA SER A 116 1.99 11.05 -33.85
C SER A 116 3.29 10.26 -33.92
N GLN A 117 4.35 10.74 -33.26
CA GLN A 117 5.61 10.01 -33.18
C GLN A 117 5.47 8.77 -32.29
N LEU A 118 4.72 8.86 -31.20
CA LEU A 118 4.38 7.74 -30.32
C LEU A 118 3.52 6.67 -31.01
N ALA A 119 2.65 7.06 -31.94
CA ALA A 119 1.86 6.14 -32.77
C ALA A 119 2.68 5.43 -33.86
N SER A 120 3.89 5.91 -34.17
CA SER A 120 4.75 5.29 -35.18
C SER A 120 5.40 4.01 -34.65
N ALA A 121 5.21 2.90 -35.36
CA ALA A 121 5.86 1.62 -35.06
C ALA A 121 7.40 1.70 -35.10
N SER A 122 7.99 2.70 -35.77
CA SER A 122 9.45 2.93 -35.76
C SER A 122 9.98 3.42 -34.41
N ASN A 123 9.12 4.07 -33.62
CA ASN A 123 9.47 4.68 -32.34
C ASN A 123 9.04 3.81 -31.15
N GLN A 124 8.04 2.96 -31.36
CA GLN A 124 7.62 1.95 -30.40
C GLN A 124 8.64 0.82 -30.34
N THR A 125 9.04 0.41 -29.14
CA THR A 125 9.91 -0.77 -28.98
C THR A 125 9.09 -2.05 -29.09
N SER A 126 9.67 -3.08 -29.70
CA SER A 126 9.01 -4.35 -29.96
C SER A 126 8.98 -5.24 -28.70
N PRO A 127 7.79 -5.60 -28.19
CA PRO A 127 7.68 -6.54 -27.09
C PRO A 127 8.12 -7.95 -27.50
N ILE A 128 7.95 -8.33 -28.77
CA ILE A 128 8.37 -9.67 -29.25
C ILE A 128 9.89 -9.76 -29.43
N ASP A 129 10.57 -8.68 -29.82
CA ASP A 129 12.03 -8.66 -29.84
C ASP A 129 12.59 -8.83 -28.42
N LEU A 130 12.05 -8.07 -27.45
CA LEU A 130 12.41 -8.23 -26.04
C LEU A 130 12.13 -9.65 -25.54
N TRP A 131 10.97 -10.21 -25.87
CA TRP A 131 10.64 -11.58 -25.51
C TRP A 131 11.68 -12.59 -26.01
N HIS A 132 12.23 -12.40 -27.22
CA HIS A 132 13.29 -13.26 -27.75
C HIS A 132 14.70 -12.92 -27.22
N LEU A 133 14.90 -11.77 -26.55
CA LEU A 133 16.16 -11.42 -25.89
C LEU A 133 16.25 -11.93 -24.45
N ILE A 134 15.11 -12.13 -23.77
CA ILE A 134 15.06 -12.73 -22.43
C ILE A 134 15.62 -14.15 -22.50
N ASP A 135 16.46 -14.51 -21.52
CA ASP A 135 17.05 -15.84 -21.42
C ASP A 135 15.96 -16.93 -21.36
N ARG A 136 16.21 -18.07 -22.01
CA ARG A 136 15.24 -19.18 -22.07
C ARG A 136 14.93 -19.75 -20.70
N ASN A 137 15.91 -19.75 -19.79
CA ASN A 137 15.78 -20.27 -18.43
C ASN A 137 15.04 -19.30 -17.49
N SER A 138 14.86 -18.05 -17.93
CA SER A 138 14.06 -17.03 -17.23
C SER A 138 12.63 -16.93 -17.78
N LYS A 139 12.17 -17.95 -18.50
CA LYS A 139 10.80 -18.04 -19.04
C LYS A 139 10.14 -19.32 -18.52
N ASN A 140 8.87 -19.20 -18.19
CA ASN A 140 8.07 -20.31 -17.73
C ASN A 140 7.87 -21.36 -18.84
N SER A 141 7.47 -22.56 -18.41
CA SER A 141 7.11 -23.66 -19.31
C SER A 141 6.09 -23.19 -20.36
N GLY A 142 6.23 -23.69 -21.59
CA GLY A 142 5.33 -23.33 -22.69
C GLY A 142 5.45 -21.89 -23.20
N CYS A 143 6.49 -21.13 -22.86
CA CYS A 143 6.67 -19.73 -23.28
C CYS A 143 5.66 -18.75 -22.70
N ASN A 144 5.27 -18.96 -21.44
CA ASN A 144 4.12 -18.27 -20.89
C ASN A 144 4.45 -17.71 -19.50
N GLY A 145 5.13 -16.57 -19.48
CA GLY A 145 5.59 -15.90 -18.25
C GLY A 145 7.10 -15.67 -18.19
N SER A 146 7.51 -14.58 -17.55
CA SER A 146 8.90 -14.23 -17.22
C SER A 146 8.93 -13.21 -16.05
N ASN A 147 10.06 -12.54 -15.81
CA ASN A 147 10.32 -11.61 -14.70
C ASN A 147 10.85 -10.26 -15.17
N PHE A 148 10.74 -9.24 -14.33
CA PHE A 148 11.18 -7.89 -14.67
C PHE A 148 12.69 -7.80 -14.83
N GLU A 149 13.49 -8.38 -13.94
CA GLU A 149 14.96 -8.27 -13.97
C GLU A 149 15.56 -8.88 -15.25
N PRO A 150 15.23 -10.13 -15.64
CA PRO A 150 15.74 -10.69 -16.90
C PRO A 150 15.34 -9.87 -18.13
N ALA A 151 14.15 -9.28 -18.13
CA ALA A 151 13.71 -8.38 -19.20
C ALA A 151 14.51 -7.08 -19.20
N MET A 152 14.69 -6.42 -18.06
CA MET A 152 15.46 -5.18 -17.96
C MET A 152 16.95 -5.41 -18.25
N ASP A 153 17.52 -6.53 -17.81
CA ASP A 153 18.89 -6.96 -18.14
C ASP A 153 19.05 -7.19 -19.64
N ALA A 154 18.08 -7.82 -20.29
CA ALA A 154 18.08 -8.01 -21.74
C ALA A 154 18.10 -6.65 -22.47
N ILE A 155 17.29 -5.67 -22.05
CA ILE A 155 17.30 -4.31 -22.64
C ILE A 155 18.59 -3.57 -22.29
N LYS A 156 19.12 -3.67 -21.08
CA LYS A 156 20.39 -3.04 -20.68
C LYS A 156 21.56 -3.57 -21.51
N LYS A 157 21.61 -4.90 -21.71
CA LYS A 157 22.67 -5.59 -22.47
C LYS A 157 22.58 -5.36 -23.98
N ASN A 158 21.40 -5.56 -24.57
CA ASN A 158 21.23 -5.63 -26.02
C ASN A 158 20.45 -4.43 -26.60
N GLY A 159 19.71 -3.71 -25.76
CA GLY A 159 18.63 -2.83 -26.20
C GLY A 159 17.49 -3.63 -26.83
N VAL A 160 16.51 -2.96 -27.44
CA VAL A 160 15.34 -3.61 -28.03
C VAL A 160 15.00 -2.98 -29.38
N ALA A 161 14.71 -3.80 -30.40
CA ALA A 161 14.34 -3.34 -31.72
C ALA A 161 13.01 -2.58 -31.74
N SER A 162 12.73 -1.87 -32.83
CA SER A 162 11.44 -1.19 -33.01
C SER A 162 10.33 -2.18 -33.40
N MET A 163 9.09 -1.84 -33.11
CA MET A 163 7.89 -2.57 -33.55
C MET A 163 7.83 -2.66 -35.08
N SER A 164 8.37 -1.69 -35.82
CA SER A 164 8.44 -1.76 -37.28
C SER A 164 9.47 -2.77 -37.80
N SER A 165 10.55 -2.99 -37.05
CA SER A 165 11.63 -3.93 -37.41
C SER A 165 11.25 -5.37 -37.05
N VAL A 166 10.63 -5.56 -35.88
CA VAL A 166 10.17 -6.86 -35.39
C VAL A 166 8.71 -6.70 -34.94
N PRO A 167 7.74 -6.85 -35.86
CA PRO A 167 6.34 -6.61 -35.56
C PRO A 167 5.72 -7.72 -34.73
N PHE A 168 4.81 -7.35 -33.83
CA PHE A 168 3.94 -8.30 -33.15
C PHE A 168 2.83 -8.76 -34.11
N THR A 169 3.15 -9.73 -34.97
CA THR A 169 2.14 -10.47 -35.73
C THR A 169 1.75 -11.66 -34.88
N GLY A 170 0.51 -11.73 -34.35
CA GLY A 170 0.01 -12.75 -33.41
C GLY A 170 0.00 -14.21 -33.90
N LYS A 171 1.09 -14.64 -34.55
CA LYS A 171 1.36 -15.95 -35.13
C LYS A 171 2.75 -16.35 -34.64
N SER A 172 2.75 -17.16 -33.59
CA SER A 172 3.91 -17.84 -32.99
C SER A 172 4.84 -16.99 -32.14
N MET A 173 4.51 -16.86 -30.85
CA MET A 173 5.55 -16.80 -29.84
C MET A 173 6.28 -18.13 -29.83
N LYS A 174 7.49 -18.16 -30.38
CA LYS A 174 8.40 -19.30 -30.26
C LYS A 174 9.47 -18.91 -29.25
N CYS A 175 9.64 -19.69 -28.18
CA CYS A 175 10.81 -19.48 -27.30
C CYS A 175 12.09 -20.02 -27.91
N ASP A 176 11.97 -21.10 -28.69
CA ASP A 176 13.12 -21.88 -29.09
C ASP A 176 13.53 -21.50 -30.52
N ASN A 177 14.84 -21.41 -30.73
CA ASN A 177 15.47 -21.12 -32.03
C ASN A 177 15.14 -19.75 -32.64
N VAL A 178 14.72 -18.78 -31.83
CA VAL A 178 14.58 -17.38 -32.23
C VAL A 178 15.32 -16.50 -31.23
N THR A 179 16.37 -15.83 -31.71
CA THR A 179 17.09 -14.83 -30.91
C THR A 179 16.57 -13.45 -31.27
N GLY A 180 16.35 -12.62 -30.26
CA GLY A 180 16.02 -11.21 -30.48
C GLY A 180 17.19 -10.48 -31.17
N THR A 181 16.84 -9.48 -31.96
CA THR A 181 17.78 -8.68 -32.74
C THR A 181 18.39 -7.54 -31.93
N GLY A 182 17.63 -6.98 -30.99
CA GLY A 182 18.05 -5.84 -30.18
C GLY A 182 18.27 -4.55 -30.99
N ASN A 183 18.53 -3.46 -30.27
CA ASN A 183 18.97 -2.20 -30.87
C ASN A 183 19.66 -1.37 -29.79
N SER A 184 20.96 -1.12 -29.96
CA SER A 184 21.79 -0.40 -28.98
C SER A 184 21.28 1.01 -28.65
N SER A 185 20.53 1.64 -29.55
CA SER A 185 19.91 2.97 -29.32
C SER A 185 18.78 2.92 -28.28
N ASN A 186 18.24 1.73 -28.02
CA ASN A 186 17.14 1.49 -27.09
C ASN A 186 17.60 0.74 -25.82
N LYS A 187 18.86 0.89 -25.42
CA LYS A 187 19.34 0.34 -24.14
C LYS A 187 18.73 1.05 -22.93
N LEU A 188 18.61 0.32 -21.81
CA LEU A 188 18.46 0.93 -20.49
C LEU A 188 19.85 1.31 -19.97
N GLY A 189 19.91 2.39 -19.18
CA GLY A 189 21.11 2.73 -18.42
C GLY A 189 21.18 1.86 -17.18
N GLU A 190 20.20 2.04 -16.30
CA GLU A 190 20.02 1.29 -15.07
C GLU A 190 18.53 1.13 -14.73
N TYR A 191 18.26 0.24 -13.79
CA TYR A 191 16.95 0.00 -13.21
C TYR A 191 17.10 -0.29 -11.73
N LYS A 192 16.04 -0.06 -10.96
CA LYS A 192 16.00 -0.20 -9.51
C LYS A 192 14.68 -0.82 -9.07
N VAL A 193 14.74 -1.77 -8.13
CA VAL A 193 13.58 -2.22 -7.36
C VAL A 193 13.28 -1.13 -6.34
N ILE A 194 12.05 -0.63 -6.34
CA ILE A 194 11.62 0.47 -5.45
C ILE A 194 10.66 0.00 -4.37
N ALA A 195 10.00 -1.14 -4.56
CA ALA A 195 9.04 -1.68 -3.62
C ALA A 195 8.86 -3.19 -3.79
N TYR A 196 8.57 -3.89 -2.70
CA TYR A 196 8.05 -5.26 -2.71
C TYR A 196 7.23 -5.53 -1.43
N ASN A 197 6.24 -6.41 -1.53
CA ASN A 197 5.45 -6.82 -0.38
C ASN A 197 6.14 -7.94 0.42
N SER A 198 5.56 -8.30 1.57
CA SER A 198 6.13 -9.32 2.46
C SER A 198 6.16 -10.72 1.88
N GLU A 199 5.25 -11.05 0.95
CA GLU A 199 5.21 -12.36 0.31
C GLU A 199 6.42 -12.54 -0.63
N MET A 200 6.75 -11.48 -1.37
CA MET A 200 7.90 -11.43 -2.26
C MET A 200 9.24 -11.28 -1.52
N GLY A 201 9.28 -10.46 -0.47
CA GLY A 201 10.50 -10.15 0.29
C GLY A 201 10.85 -11.15 1.40
N GLY A 202 10.38 -12.41 1.33
CA GLY A 202 10.72 -13.44 2.31
C GLY A 202 10.26 -13.11 3.74
N GLY A 203 9.11 -12.46 3.89
CA GLY A 203 8.53 -12.04 5.17
C GLY A 203 8.80 -10.58 5.56
N LYS A 204 9.46 -9.79 4.70
CA LYS A 204 9.64 -8.35 4.89
C LYS A 204 9.09 -7.58 3.70
N ALA A 205 8.28 -6.55 3.94
CA ALA A 205 7.90 -5.59 2.91
C ALA A 205 8.93 -4.45 2.85
N TYR A 206 9.04 -3.80 1.71
CA TYR A 206 9.96 -2.69 1.46
C TYR A 206 9.33 -1.71 0.48
N GLY A 207 9.41 -0.40 0.75
CA GLY A 207 8.99 0.67 -0.18
C GLY A 207 7.52 0.60 -0.65
N MET A 208 6.70 -0.27 -0.08
CA MET A 208 5.29 -0.47 -0.45
C MET A 208 4.42 0.60 0.22
N THR A 209 4.72 1.87 -0.08
CA THR A 209 4.02 3.05 0.44
C THR A 209 3.51 3.92 -0.70
N VAL A 210 2.42 4.64 -0.49
CA VAL A 210 1.85 5.52 -1.54
C VAL A 210 2.87 6.56 -1.99
N SER A 211 3.58 7.14 -1.02
CA SER A 211 4.52 8.23 -1.23
C SER A 211 5.73 7.80 -2.05
N ASN A 212 6.26 6.58 -1.85
CA ASN A 212 7.35 6.06 -2.66
C ASN A 212 6.96 5.91 -4.14
N PHE A 213 5.79 5.35 -4.45
CA PHE A 213 5.34 5.26 -5.84
C PHE A 213 5.09 6.64 -6.45
N LYS A 214 4.50 7.57 -5.69
CA LYS A 214 4.31 8.96 -6.11
C LYS A 214 5.63 9.66 -6.39
N TYR A 215 6.67 9.45 -5.59
CA TYR A 215 7.98 10.06 -5.78
C TYR A 215 8.53 9.75 -7.17
N TRP A 216 8.64 8.48 -7.51
CA TRP A 216 9.15 8.07 -8.81
C TRP A 216 8.32 8.63 -9.97
N LEU A 217 7.00 8.69 -9.80
CA LEU A 217 6.10 9.32 -10.78
C LEU A 217 6.35 10.84 -10.89
N ASN A 218 6.62 11.57 -9.81
CA ASN A 218 6.98 13.00 -9.85
C ASN A 218 8.32 13.25 -10.53
N GLN A 219 9.30 12.37 -10.32
CA GLN A 219 10.56 12.37 -11.08
C GLN A 219 10.30 12.04 -12.58
N GLY A 220 9.08 11.63 -12.91
CA GLY A 220 8.61 11.31 -14.24
C GLY A 220 9.12 9.96 -14.73
N TYR A 221 9.38 9.04 -13.81
CA TYR A 221 9.65 7.65 -14.11
C TYR A 221 8.35 6.87 -13.94
N PRO A 222 7.84 6.21 -14.99
CA PRO A 222 6.79 5.24 -14.82
C PRO A 222 7.28 4.06 -13.98
N VAL A 223 6.37 3.48 -13.20
CA VAL A 223 6.69 2.36 -12.31
C VAL A 223 6.13 1.08 -12.91
N LEU A 224 6.99 0.13 -13.27
CA LEU A 224 6.58 -1.24 -13.57
C LEU A 224 6.10 -1.91 -12.30
N ILE A 225 5.00 -2.66 -12.37
CA ILE A 225 4.48 -3.39 -11.22
C ILE A 225 4.11 -4.81 -11.58
N GLY A 226 4.36 -5.72 -10.65
CA GLY A 226 3.70 -7.03 -10.61
C GLY A 226 2.43 -6.91 -9.79
N ALA A 227 1.32 -7.48 -10.27
CA ALA A 227 0.03 -7.39 -9.58
C ALA A 227 -0.69 -8.74 -9.44
N GLU A 228 -1.36 -8.96 -8.29
CA GLU A 228 -2.39 -10.00 -8.12
C GLU A 228 -3.67 -9.49 -8.75
N LEU A 229 -4.19 -10.23 -9.72
CA LEU A 229 -5.46 -9.88 -10.33
C LEU A 229 -6.60 -10.65 -9.65
N GLY A 230 -7.68 -9.95 -9.34
CA GLY A 230 -8.92 -10.57 -8.92
C GLY A 230 -9.95 -10.62 -10.05
N GLU A 231 -11.10 -11.24 -9.77
CA GLU A 231 -12.16 -11.40 -10.76
C GLU A 231 -12.76 -10.07 -11.22
N ASN A 232 -12.80 -9.05 -10.35
CA ASN A 232 -13.33 -7.75 -10.73
C ASN A 232 -12.40 -7.06 -11.71
N PHE A 233 -11.08 -7.15 -11.50
CA PHE A 233 -10.09 -6.64 -12.44
C PHE A 233 -10.24 -7.28 -13.83
N MET A 234 -10.36 -8.61 -13.89
CA MET A 234 -10.49 -9.34 -15.15
C MET A 234 -11.68 -8.84 -15.99
N LYS A 235 -12.75 -8.40 -15.35
CA LYS A 235 -14.01 -7.97 -15.98
C LYS A 235 -14.15 -6.44 -15.99
N TRP A 236 -13.14 -5.69 -15.54
CA TRP A 236 -13.27 -4.26 -15.30
C TRP A 236 -13.45 -3.49 -16.61
N ASN A 237 -14.49 -2.68 -16.69
CA ASN A 237 -14.79 -1.83 -17.84
C ASN A 237 -15.49 -0.54 -17.35
N SER A 238 -14.72 0.29 -16.63
CA SER A 238 -15.21 1.48 -15.95
C SER A 238 -14.08 2.46 -15.65
N SER A 239 -14.39 3.76 -15.69
CA SER A 239 -13.49 4.85 -15.27
C SER A 239 -13.48 5.09 -13.75
N SER A 240 -14.30 4.36 -12.99
CA SER A 240 -14.31 4.39 -11.53
C SER A 240 -12.99 3.86 -10.93
N VAL A 241 -12.77 4.19 -9.66
CA VAL A 241 -11.66 3.65 -8.89
C VAL A 241 -12.01 2.23 -8.41
N ILE A 242 -11.16 1.25 -8.71
CA ILE A 242 -11.22 -0.06 -8.06
C ILE A 242 -10.59 0.05 -6.68
N THR A 243 -11.39 -0.18 -5.64
CA THR A 243 -10.96 -0.06 -4.23
C THR A 243 -10.89 -1.40 -3.51
N SER A 244 -11.24 -2.50 -4.19
CA SER A 244 -11.20 -3.86 -3.68
C SER A 244 -11.39 -4.86 -4.81
N ASP A 245 -10.82 -6.05 -4.67
CA ASP A 245 -11.01 -7.17 -5.60
C ASP A 245 -11.11 -8.51 -4.84
N THR A 246 -11.51 -9.57 -5.53
CA THR A 246 -11.41 -10.93 -5.00
C THR A 246 -9.95 -11.37 -4.99
N LYS A 247 -9.57 -12.18 -4.00
CA LYS A 247 -8.22 -12.75 -3.90
C LYS A 247 -8.17 -14.19 -4.43
N GLY A 248 -6.98 -14.64 -4.84
CA GLY A 248 -6.75 -16.04 -5.19
C GLY A 248 -7.42 -16.47 -6.50
N TYR A 249 -7.53 -15.56 -7.47
CA TYR A 249 -7.90 -15.94 -8.83
C TYR A 249 -6.87 -16.95 -9.37
N GLN A 250 -7.33 -18.07 -9.92
CA GLN A 250 -6.46 -19.15 -10.41
C GLN A 250 -6.47 -19.29 -11.94
N GLY A 251 -6.95 -18.27 -12.65
CA GLY A 251 -7.00 -18.27 -14.11
C GLY A 251 -5.74 -17.67 -14.75
N GLN A 252 -5.74 -17.66 -16.09
CA GLN A 252 -4.68 -17.03 -16.87
C GLN A 252 -4.53 -15.55 -16.46
N HIS A 253 -3.29 -15.10 -16.22
CA HIS A 253 -2.96 -13.75 -15.71
C HIS A 253 -3.25 -13.50 -14.22
N ALA A 254 -3.42 -14.52 -13.38
CA ALA A 254 -3.53 -14.31 -11.93
C ALA A 254 -2.42 -13.42 -11.34
N TYR A 255 -1.23 -13.52 -11.91
CA TYR A 255 -0.13 -12.59 -11.71
C TYR A 255 0.19 -11.91 -13.04
N HIS A 256 0.26 -10.57 -13.01
CA HIS A 256 0.32 -9.78 -14.24
C HIS A 256 1.25 -8.57 -14.11
N ALA A 257 1.93 -8.24 -15.22
CA ALA A 257 2.80 -7.08 -15.30
C ALA A 257 2.06 -5.88 -15.88
N LEU A 258 2.12 -4.75 -15.18
CA LEU A 258 1.43 -3.50 -15.51
C LEU A 258 2.38 -2.31 -15.35
N VAL A 259 1.92 -1.12 -15.74
CA VAL A 259 2.68 0.13 -15.55
C VAL A 259 1.83 1.17 -14.82
N VAL A 260 2.31 1.68 -13.69
CA VAL A 260 1.75 2.89 -13.07
C VAL A 260 2.25 4.10 -13.86
N VAL A 261 1.30 4.88 -14.37
CA VAL A 261 1.57 6.03 -15.24
C VAL A 261 1.22 7.36 -14.59
N GLY A 262 0.66 7.35 -13.39
CA GLY A 262 0.26 8.56 -12.70
C GLY A 262 -0.52 8.28 -11.42
N TYR A 263 -0.98 9.36 -10.79
CA TYR A 263 -1.82 9.30 -9.61
C TYR A 263 -2.65 10.57 -9.47
N SER A 264 -3.70 10.52 -8.64
CA SER A 264 -4.52 11.69 -8.32
C SER A 264 -5.00 11.62 -6.88
N ASP A 265 -4.63 12.62 -6.08
CA ASP A 265 -5.05 12.71 -4.68
C ASP A 265 -6.52 13.04 -4.54
N SER A 266 -7.10 13.75 -5.51
CA SER A 266 -8.55 13.94 -5.57
C SER A 266 -9.32 12.62 -5.72
N LYS A 267 -8.69 11.61 -6.35
CA LYS A 267 -9.26 10.26 -6.54
C LYS A 267 -8.78 9.26 -5.49
N GLN A 268 -7.73 9.60 -4.74
CA GLN A 268 -7.01 8.69 -3.85
C GLN A 268 -6.58 7.40 -4.58
N ALA A 269 -6.04 7.53 -5.79
CA ALA A 269 -5.78 6.39 -6.67
C ALA A 269 -4.58 6.57 -7.61
N PHE A 270 -3.92 5.46 -7.94
CA PHE A 270 -2.94 5.34 -9.01
C PHE A 270 -3.61 5.08 -10.36
N ARG A 271 -3.11 5.69 -11.43
CA ARG A 271 -3.48 5.37 -12.81
C ARG A 271 -2.56 4.28 -13.33
N ILE A 272 -3.14 3.16 -13.73
CA ILE A 272 -2.40 1.99 -14.18
C ILE A 272 -2.79 1.67 -15.60
N ARG A 273 -1.80 1.31 -16.41
CA ARG A 273 -1.95 1.01 -17.82
C ARG A 273 -1.73 -0.48 -18.07
N ASN A 274 -2.65 -1.08 -18.83
CA ASN A 274 -2.63 -2.49 -19.18
C ASN A 274 -2.19 -2.70 -20.65
N SER A 275 -2.09 -3.96 -21.06
CA SER A 275 -1.73 -4.42 -22.41
C SER A 275 -2.81 -5.32 -23.02
N TRP A 276 -4.08 -5.00 -22.77
CA TRP A 276 -5.27 -5.74 -23.24
C TRP A 276 -6.19 -4.86 -24.10
N ASP A 277 -5.60 -4.10 -25.03
CA ASP A 277 -6.30 -3.17 -25.91
C ASP A 277 -7.15 -2.09 -25.18
N THR A 278 -7.83 -1.24 -25.95
CA THR A 278 -8.62 -0.11 -25.40
C THR A 278 -10.03 -0.51 -24.97
N SER A 279 -10.49 -1.71 -25.28
CA SER A 279 -11.83 -2.21 -24.93
C SER A 279 -11.93 -2.67 -23.47
N TRP A 280 -10.78 -2.97 -22.85
CA TRP A 280 -10.69 -3.28 -21.43
C TRP A 280 -10.52 -2.00 -20.58
N GLY A 281 -11.14 -1.97 -19.41
CA GLY A 281 -10.98 -0.90 -18.42
C GLY A 281 -11.55 0.46 -18.86
N ASP A 282 -10.76 1.50 -18.67
CA ASP A 282 -11.01 2.89 -19.04
C ASP A 282 -9.99 3.27 -20.12
N ASP A 283 -10.31 2.93 -21.37
CA ASP A 283 -9.43 3.02 -22.53
C ASP A 283 -8.08 2.31 -22.32
N GLY A 284 -8.12 1.05 -21.89
CA GLY A 284 -6.93 0.22 -21.65
C GLY A 284 -6.18 0.54 -20.36
N SER A 285 -6.74 1.41 -19.52
CA SER A 285 -6.19 1.81 -18.22
C SER A 285 -7.20 1.62 -17.10
N ILE A 286 -6.77 1.79 -15.85
CA ILE A 286 -7.63 1.68 -14.67
C ILE A 286 -7.15 2.64 -13.58
N TRP A 287 -8.06 3.08 -12.71
CA TRP A 287 -7.71 3.73 -11.45
C TRP A 287 -7.76 2.71 -10.31
N VAL A 288 -6.65 2.47 -9.63
CA VAL A 288 -6.58 1.59 -8.44
C VAL A 288 -6.40 2.44 -7.20
N GLY A 289 -7.31 2.32 -6.24
CA GLY A 289 -7.28 3.10 -5.00
C GLY A 289 -6.01 2.81 -4.20
N TYR A 290 -5.39 3.84 -3.62
CA TYR A 290 -4.10 3.76 -2.92
C TYR A 290 -4.03 2.61 -1.92
N SER A 291 -5.05 2.46 -1.07
CA SER A 291 -5.07 1.37 -0.09
C SER A 291 -5.17 0.00 -0.74
N HIS A 292 -6.00 -0.18 -1.77
CA HIS A 292 -6.08 -1.47 -2.46
C HIS A 292 -4.79 -1.80 -3.20
N PHE A 293 -4.18 -0.78 -3.83
CA PHE A 293 -2.90 -0.87 -4.52
C PHE A 293 -1.82 -1.46 -3.61
N ILE A 294 -1.61 -0.82 -2.45
CA ILE A 294 -0.53 -1.16 -1.51
C ILE A 294 -0.76 -2.51 -0.81
N ASN A 295 -1.99 -2.83 -0.45
CA ASN A 295 -2.26 -3.95 0.46
C ASN A 295 -2.64 -5.26 -0.23
N GLN A 296 -3.09 -5.21 -1.49
CA GLN A 296 -3.72 -6.38 -2.12
C GLN A 296 -3.48 -6.51 -3.61
N PHE A 297 -3.07 -5.44 -4.29
CA PHE A 297 -2.92 -5.45 -5.74
C PHE A 297 -1.45 -5.55 -6.15
N CYS A 298 -0.57 -4.68 -5.63
CA CYS A 298 0.83 -4.61 -6.02
C CYS A 298 1.71 -5.58 -5.21
N PHE A 299 2.51 -6.39 -5.89
CA PHE A 299 3.53 -7.26 -5.29
C PHE A 299 4.90 -6.63 -5.25
N GLY A 300 5.26 -5.87 -6.29
CA GLY A 300 6.56 -5.24 -6.42
C GLY A 300 6.54 -4.10 -7.42
N GLY A 301 7.50 -3.19 -7.31
CA GLY A 301 7.64 -2.01 -8.14
C GLY A 301 9.07 -1.79 -8.61
N TRP A 302 9.24 -1.44 -9.90
CA TRP A 302 10.54 -1.13 -10.51
C TRP A 302 10.49 0.14 -11.33
N VAL A 303 11.62 0.83 -11.38
CA VAL A 303 11.85 1.97 -12.25
C VAL A 303 13.11 1.75 -13.07
N ALA A 304 13.17 2.36 -14.25
CA ALA A 304 14.34 2.32 -15.11
C ALA A 304 14.56 3.67 -15.80
N CYS A 305 15.80 3.92 -16.24
CA CYS A 305 16.15 5.13 -16.98
C CYS A 305 16.96 4.85 -18.24
N ASN A 306 17.08 5.86 -19.09
CA ASN A 306 17.94 5.79 -20.27
C ASN A 306 19.42 6.02 -19.88
N PRO A 307 20.40 5.58 -20.70
CA PRO A 307 21.83 5.70 -20.38
C PRO A 307 22.36 7.11 -20.13
N SER A 308 21.63 8.16 -20.52
CA SER A 308 21.97 9.56 -20.24
C SER A 308 21.47 10.07 -18.88
N GLN A 309 20.75 9.23 -18.14
CA GLN A 309 20.15 9.54 -16.85
C GLN A 309 20.73 8.61 -15.79
N SER A 310 20.57 9.01 -14.53
CA SER A 310 20.79 8.13 -13.39
C SER A 310 19.61 8.26 -12.42
N LEU A 311 19.23 7.13 -11.83
CA LEU A 311 18.34 6.99 -10.71
C LEU A 311 19.15 7.37 -9.46
N ALA A 312 19.28 8.67 -9.21
CA ALA A 312 20.03 9.18 -8.06
C ALA A 312 19.45 8.66 -6.73
N SER A 313 20.34 8.44 -5.75
CA SER A 313 19.98 8.29 -4.33
C SER A 313 19.69 9.66 -3.71
N PRO A 314 18.73 9.80 -2.78
CA PRO A 314 18.28 11.08 -2.20
C PRO A 314 19.38 11.95 -1.57
N GLU A 315 20.52 11.38 -1.13
CA GLU A 315 21.59 12.11 -0.43
C GLU A 315 22.19 13.32 -1.19
N LYS A 316 22.13 13.36 -2.53
CA LYS A 316 22.75 14.45 -3.31
C LYS A 316 21.87 15.70 -3.48
N LEU A 317 20.58 15.65 -3.13
CA LEU A 317 19.64 16.77 -3.28
C LEU A 317 19.63 17.71 -2.05
N GLU A 318 20.15 17.21 -0.93
CA GLU A 318 20.08 17.70 0.45
C GLU A 318 20.60 19.12 0.74
N SER A 319 21.43 19.73 -0.12
CA SER A 319 22.12 20.99 0.25
C SER A 319 21.48 22.26 -0.32
N SER A 320 20.62 22.15 -1.34
CA SER A 320 20.03 23.31 -2.03
C SER A 320 18.54 23.54 -1.76
N LEU A 321 17.86 22.58 -1.12
CA LEU A 321 16.39 22.58 -0.93
C LEU A 321 15.91 22.70 0.53
N ARG A 322 16.82 22.84 1.51
CA ARG A 322 16.54 23.01 2.96
C ARG A 322 15.76 24.29 3.36
N SER A 323 14.99 24.88 2.44
CA SER A 323 14.26 26.13 2.66
C SER A 323 12.73 26.02 2.55
N SER A 324 12.12 24.82 2.38
CA SER A 324 10.68 24.73 2.06
C SER A 324 9.78 23.66 2.69
N TYR A 325 10.21 22.80 3.62
CA TYR A 325 9.25 21.89 4.31
C TYR A 325 8.31 22.68 5.23
N GLN A 326 7.07 22.19 5.40
CA GLN A 326 6.16 22.65 6.47
C GLN A 326 6.23 21.67 7.66
N ALA A 327 5.37 21.80 8.67
CA ALA A 327 5.37 20.92 9.84
C ALA A 327 4.60 19.62 9.56
N ASP A 328 4.92 18.51 10.23
CA ASP A 328 4.33 17.18 10.00
C ASP A 328 4.02 16.47 11.33
N LEU A 329 2.79 16.00 11.53
CA LEU A 329 2.32 15.47 12.82
C LEU A 329 2.34 13.95 12.89
N ALA A 330 3.12 13.39 13.83
CA ALA A 330 3.16 11.94 14.06
C ALA A 330 2.51 11.54 15.38
N ALA A 331 1.68 10.49 15.37
CA ALA A 331 1.09 9.93 16.59
C ALA A 331 2.04 8.90 17.22
N HIS A 332 2.22 8.92 18.54
CA HIS A 332 3.07 7.95 19.22
C HIS A 332 2.46 7.49 20.53
N ILE A 333 2.24 6.18 20.69
CA ILE A 333 1.79 5.60 21.96
C ILE A 333 3.00 5.06 22.72
N VAL A 334 3.13 5.48 23.97
CA VAL A 334 4.23 5.08 24.87
C VAL A 334 3.80 3.89 25.74
N ALA A 335 2.63 3.98 26.36
CA ALA A 335 2.09 2.94 27.24
C ALA A 335 0.57 3.04 27.38
N ASP A 336 -0.10 1.94 27.69
CA ASP A 336 -1.50 1.94 28.12
C ASP A 336 -1.69 0.84 29.16
N TYR A 337 -2.08 1.23 30.39
CA TYR A 337 -2.12 0.32 31.53
C TYR A 337 -3.33 0.55 32.43
N GLU A 338 -3.76 -0.51 33.12
CA GLU A 338 -4.86 -0.46 34.10
C GLU A 338 -4.35 0.08 35.45
N ASN A 339 -5.14 0.96 36.05
CA ASN A 339 -4.92 1.56 37.36
C ASN A 339 -5.64 0.74 38.45
N ALA A 340 -5.20 0.89 39.71
CA ALA A 340 -5.76 0.14 40.84
C ALA A 340 -7.26 0.42 41.09
N ASP A 341 -7.79 1.54 40.61
CA ASP A 341 -9.19 1.94 40.73
C ASP A 341 -10.09 1.44 39.56
N GLY A 342 -9.53 0.62 38.66
CA GLY A 342 -10.23 0.11 37.48
C GLY A 342 -10.32 1.10 36.31
N THR A 343 -9.71 2.28 36.42
CA THR A 343 -9.46 3.15 35.25
C THR A 343 -8.22 2.67 34.49
N ARG A 344 -7.95 3.27 33.33
CA ARG A 344 -6.74 3.04 32.54
C ARG A 344 -6.02 4.36 32.29
N THR A 345 -4.72 4.32 32.11
CA THR A 345 -3.90 5.48 31.73
C THR A 345 -3.27 5.20 30.37
N LEU A 346 -3.55 6.05 29.37
CA LEU A 346 -2.81 6.14 28.12
C LEU A 346 -1.67 7.16 28.31
N GLU A 347 -0.44 6.72 28.05
CA GLU A 347 0.73 7.57 27.87
C GLU A 347 1.05 7.67 26.37
N TYR A 348 1.10 8.89 25.85
CA TYR A 348 1.28 9.15 24.42
C TYR A 348 2.03 10.45 24.16
N ASN A 349 2.47 10.64 22.92
CA ASN A 349 3.00 11.89 22.41
C ASN A 349 2.51 12.14 20.99
N ILE A 350 2.53 13.41 20.61
CA ILE A 350 2.43 13.83 19.22
C ILE A 350 3.73 14.57 18.91
N LEU A 351 4.41 14.17 17.85
CA LEU A 351 5.66 14.77 17.40
C LEU A 351 5.40 15.66 16.19
N ASN A 352 6.19 16.73 16.07
CA ASN A 352 6.40 17.38 14.79
C ASN A 352 7.65 16.75 14.14
N GLU A 353 7.47 15.77 13.25
CA GLU A 353 8.57 15.11 12.55
C GLU A 353 9.07 15.94 11.35
N GLY A 354 8.29 16.93 10.90
CA GLY A 354 8.65 17.80 9.79
C GLY A 354 9.66 18.90 10.13
N THR A 355 10.25 19.51 9.11
CA THR A 355 11.40 20.43 9.32
C THR A 355 11.06 21.91 9.51
N SER A 356 9.77 22.28 9.57
CA SER A 356 9.34 23.63 10.01
C SER A 356 8.54 23.62 11.29
N THR A 357 8.49 24.78 11.94
CA THR A 357 7.66 24.97 13.12
C THR A 357 6.18 24.93 12.75
N LEU A 358 5.38 24.09 13.42
CA LEU A 358 3.92 24.17 13.40
C LEU A 358 3.48 25.33 14.29
N PRO A 359 3.00 26.46 13.75
CA PRO A 359 2.56 27.55 14.59
C PRO A 359 1.22 27.19 15.24
N ALA A 360 1.04 27.62 16.48
CA ALA A 360 -0.20 27.48 17.24
C ALA A 360 -1.49 27.91 16.52
N SER A 361 -1.39 28.79 15.52
CA SER A 361 -2.50 29.22 14.67
C SER A 361 -3.07 28.13 13.77
N LYS A 362 -2.32 27.04 13.55
CA LYS A 362 -2.80 25.90 12.76
C LYS A 362 -3.63 24.98 13.64
N LYS A 363 -4.78 24.61 13.11
CA LYS A 363 -5.78 23.79 13.79
C LYS A 363 -5.56 22.33 13.44
N TRP A 364 -5.61 21.47 14.44
CA TRP A 364 -5.48 20.03 14.27
C TRP A 364 -6.08 19.31 15.49
N SER A 365 -6.17 17.99 15.45
CA SER A 365 -6.86 17.21 16.48
C SER A 365 -6.18 15.89 16.77
N VAL A 366 -6.48 15.31 17.92
CA VAL A 366 -6.04 13.95 18.30
C VAL A 366 -7.27 13.16 18.73
N VAL A 367 -7.42 11.94 18.24
CA VAL A 367 -8.50 11.03 18.64
C VAL A 367 -7.92 9.70 19.09
N TYR A 368 -8.32 9.24 20.28
CA TYR A 368 -8.09 7.85 20.71
C TYR A 368 -9.41 7.09 20.60
N MET A 369 -9.42 6.00 19.85
CA MET A 369 -10.61 5.22 19.53
C MET A 369 -10.43 3.75 19.87
N LEU A 370 -11.51 3.13 20.31
CA LEU A 370 -11.69 1.68 20.43
C LEU A 370 -12.74 1.22 19.43
N TYR A 371 -12.51 0.15 18.66
CA TYR A 371 -13.51 -0.40 17.75
C TYR A 371 -13.45 -1.92 17.69
N LYS A 372 -14.59 -2.55 17.41
CA LYS A 372 -14.71 -4.01 17.39
C LYS A 372 -14.09 -4.62 16.12
N GLN A 373 -13.41 -5.75 16.29
CA GLN A 373 -12.80 -6.48 15.19
C GLN A 373 -13.85 -6.79 14.09
N LYS A 374 -13.54 -6.43 12.84
CA LYS A 374 -14.40 -6.61 11.64
C LYS A 374 -15.74 -5.85 11.66
N ARG A 375 -15.98 -4.95 12.63
CA ARG A 375 -17.21 -4.15 12.72
C ARG A 375 -16.91 -2.73 13.20
N ILE A 376 -16.42 -1.88 12.29
CA ILE A 376 -16.07 -0.49 12.63
C ILE A 376 -17.27 0.32 13.13
N ASN A 377 -18.51 -0.02 12.76
CA ASN A 377 -19.71 0.67 13.26
C ASN A 377 -19.95 0.46 14.77
N GLU A 378 -19.33 -0.56 15.37
CA GLU A 378 -19.28 -0.76 16.82
C GLU A 378 -17.97 -0.15 17.35
N HIS A 379 -17.96 1.16 17.54
CA HIS A 379 -16.80 1.94 17.98
C HIS A 379 -17.13 2.93 19.11
N TYR A 380 -16.09 3.35 19.80
CA TYR A 380 -16.13 4.26 20.93
C TYR A 380 -14.99 5.26 20.81
N VAL A 381 -15.29 6.55 20.93
CA VAL A 381 -14.28 7.61 21.02
C VAL A 381 -13.92 7.76 22.49
N LEU A 382 -12.69 7.36 22.84
CA LEU A 382 -12.18 7.40 24.21
C LEU A 382 -11.60 8.77 24.54
N MET A 383 -10.91 9.40 23.58
CA MET A 383 -10.32 10.73 23.70
C MET A 383 -10.55 11.51 22.42
N HIS A 384 -10.80 12.81 22.54
CA HIS A 384 -10.80 13.72 21.41
C HIS A 384 -10.23 15.08 21.83
N ASP A 385 -8.99 15.37 21.50
CA ASP A 385 -8.33 16.65 21.79
C ASP A 385 -8.24 17.53 20.54
N TYR A 386 -8.32 18.84 20.75
CA TYR A 386 -8.21 19.85 19.72
C TYR A 386 -7.04 20.79 20.01
N TYR A 387 -6.39 21.26 18.95
CA TYR A 387 -5.25 22.14 19.04
C TYR A 387 -5.52 23.40 18.20
N GLY A 388 -5.32 24.57 18.80
CA GLY A 388 -5.68 25.85 18.20
C GLY A 388 -5.52 27.03 19.14
N THR A 389 -5.87 28.23 18.68
CA THR A 389 -5.65 29.50 19.39
C THR A 389 -6.80 29.93 20.29
N GLU A 390 -7.77 29.05 20.57
CA GLU A 390 -8.91 29.37 21.43
C GLU A 390 -8.50 29.54 22.91
N VAL A 391 -7.26 29.17 23.27
CA VAL A 391 -6.61 29.38 24.58
C VAL A 391 -5.25 30.04 24.40
N ALA A 392 -4.64 30.63 25.44
CA ALA A 392 -3.31 31.26 25.31
C ALA A 392 -2.20 30.22 25.02
N ASN A 393 -1.15 30.60 24.28
CA ASN A 393 -0.06 29.70 23.91
C ASN A 393 0.66 29.10 25.13
N GLY A 394 0.93 27.79 25.09
CA GLY A 394 1.46 27.01 26.20
C GLY A 394 0.45 26.78 27.33
N LYS A 395 -0.85 27.00 27.10
CA LYS A 395 -1.92 26.76 28.08
C LYS A 395 -2.89 25.68 27.60
N ILE A 396 -3.48 25.04 28.61
CA ILE A 396 -4.65 24.17 28.49
C ILE A 396 -5.79 24.89 29.22
N ALA A 397 -6.96 25.05 28.60
CA ALA A 397 -8.12 25.58 29.33
C ALA A 397 -8.65 24.57 30.35
N GLN A 398 -8.83 25.02 31.60
CA GLN A 398 -9.46 24.29 32.71
C GLN A 398 -10.82 24.94 33.02
N ASN A 399 -11.85 24.18 33.42
CA ASN A 399 -13.01 24.70 34.13
C ASN A 399 -12.67 25.08 35.57
N GLU A 400 -13.67 25.68 36.23
CA GLU A 400 -13.70 26.14 37.61
C GLU A 400 -13.40 25.05 38.67
N GLU A 401 -13.32 23.77 38.30
CA GLU A 401 -12.97 22.64 39.18
C GLU A 401 -11.50 22.19 38.99
N GLY A 402 -10.71 22.89 38.16
CA GLY A 402 -9.35 22.47 37.81
C GLY A 402 -9.29 21.32 36.80
N VAL A 403 -10.41 21.05 36.12
CA VAL A 403 -10.60 19.96 35.16
C VAL A 403 -10.70 20.56 33.76
N ALA A 404 -10.04 20.01 32.75
CA ALA A 404 -10.23 20.52 31.37
C ALA A 404 -11.71 20.40 30.95
N ALA A 405 -12.33 21.50 30.48
CA ALA A 405 -13.74 21.46 30.11
C ALA A 405 -14.07 22.17 28.81
N PHE A 406 -14.84 21.49 27.97
CA PHE A 406 -16.25 21.81 27.80
C PHE A 406 -17.06 20.49 27.66
N LYS A 407 -18.36 20.58 27.96
CA LYS A 407 -19.50 19.62 28.01
C LYS A 407 -19.58 18.35 27.12
N SER A 408 -18.52 17.90 26.48
CA SER A 408 -18.34 16.57 25.88
C SER A 408 -16.86 16.36 25.58
N ALA A 409 -16.10 15.86 26.56
CA ALA A 409 -14.73 15.31 26.51
C ALA A 409 -13.75 15.80 25.40
N SER A 410 -13.51 17.12 25.27
CA SER A 410 -12.42 17.64 24.43
C SER A 410 -11.59 18.73 25.09
N THR A 411 -10.25 18.57 25.10
CA THR A 411 -9.32 19.61 25.58
C THR A 411 -8.81 20.47 24.43
N ILE A 412 -8.70 21.79 24.63
CA ILE A 412 -8.05 22.70 23.68
C ILE A 412 -6.64 23.01 24.18
N THR A 413 -5.65 22.71 23.35
CA THR A 413 -4.23 22.96 23.64
C THR A 413 -3.68 23.94 22.61
N ASN A 414 -3.18 25.09 23.07
CA ASN A 414 -2.45 26.01 22.20
C ASN A 414 -0.95 25.73 22.35
N VAL A 415 -0.34 25.22 21.29
CA VAL A 415 1.08 24.85 21.29
C VAL A 415 1.70 25.18 19.95
N THR A 416 2.93 25.69 20.00
CA THR A 416 3.81 25.80 18.84
C THR A 416 4.79 24.65 18.90
N LEU A 417 4.87 23.83 17.85
CA LEU A 417 5.77 22.68 17.80
C LEU A 417 6.95 23.01 16.91
N ALA A 418 8.14 23.08 17.49
CA ALA A 418 9.37 23.13 16.73
C ALA A 418 9.61 21.80 15.99
N PRO A 419 10.39 21.78 14.90
CA PRO A 419 10.85 20.54 14.28
C PRO A 419 11.48 19.60 15.30
N GLY A 420 11.15 18.32 15.24
CA GLY A 420 11.64 17.27 16.14
C GLY A 420 11.14 17.37 17.58
N SER A 421 10.24 18.31 17.91
CA SER A 421 9.69 18.45 19.26
C SER A 421 8.35 17.75 19.41
N SER A 422 8.07 17.29 20.62
CA SER A 422 6.78 16.74 20.99
C SER A 422 5.87 17.77 21.67
N VAL A 423 4.56 17.53 21.65
CA VAL A 423 3.60 18.31 22.43
C VAL A 423 3.92 18.28 23.92
N ALA A 424 4.34 17.14 24.47
CA ALA A 424 4.70 17.07 25.87
C ALA A 424 5.87 18.01 26.21
N GLU A 425 6.93 18.02 25.39
CA GLU A 425 8.08 18.90 25.58
C GLU A 425 7.70 20.36 25.46
N ALA A 426 6.89 20.72 24.47
CA ALA A 426 6.38 22.07 24.29
C ALA A 426 5.49 22.54 25.46
N LEU A 427 4.90 21.60 26.22
CA LEU A 427 4.17 21.86 27.46
C LEU A 427 5.02 21.69 28.73
N GLY A 428 6.33 21.44 28.60
CA GLY A 428 7.27 21.30 29.73
C GLY A 428 7.26 19.94 30.42
N GLY A 429 6.81 18.89 29.73
CA GLY A 429 6.83 17.49 30.19
C GLY A 429 7.58 16.57 29.23
N SER A 430 7.55 15.27 29.50
CA SER A 430 8.17 14.23 28.65
C SER A 430 7.14 13.31 27.97
N VAL A 431 5.92 13.24 28.50
CA VAL A 431 4.83 12.42 27.96
C VAL A 431 3.47 13.02 28.34
N LEU A 432 2.47 12.87 27.46
CA LEU A 432 1.08 13.21 27.76
C LEU A 432 0.38 12.01 28.40
N LYS A 433 -0.46 12.28 29.40
CA LYS A 433 -1.26 11.23 30.07
C LYS A 433 -2.76 11.51 29.96
N PHE A 434 -3.51 10.49 29.58
CA PHE A 434 -4.97 10.52 29.53
C PHE A 434 -5.54 9.33 30.30
N ASN A 435 -6.27 9.61 31.38
CA ASN A 435 -6.97 8.57 32.15
C ASN A 435 -8.33 8.31 31.52
N TYR A 436 -8.75 7.06 31.37
CA TYR A 436 -10.05 6.71 30.80
C TYR A 436 -10.65 5.46 31.46
N LYS A 437 -11.93 5.21 31.21
CA LYS A 437 -12.58 3.92 31.53
C LYS A 437 -12.99 3.26 30.23
N LEU A 438 -12.98 1.93 30.21
CA LEU A 438 -13.59 1.22 29.10
C LEU A 438 -15.11 1.49 29.11
N PRO A 439 -15.70 1.82 27.96
CA PRO A 439 -17.12 2.11 27.88
C PRO A 439 -17.94 0.83 28.08
N ASN A 440 -19.23 0.99 28.35
CA ASN A 440 -20.22 -0.09 28.22
C ASN A 440 -20.79 -0.12 26.80
N ASP A 441 -21.42 -1.23 26.43
CA ASP A 441 -22.18 -1.32 25.18
C ASP A 441 -23.45 -0.45 25.19
N ALA A 442 -24.19 -0.47 24.08
CA ALA A 442 -25.41 0.34 23.91
C ALA A 442 -26.52 -0.01 24.91
N ASP A 443 -26.49 -1.20 25.51
CA ASP A 443 -27.45 -1.68 26.50
C ASP A 443 -26.95 -1.45 27.94
N GLY A 444 -25.78 -0.83 28.11
CA GLY A 444 -25.17 -0.54 29.40
C GLY A 444 -24.40 -1.71 30.03
N ASN A 445 -24.15 -2.79 29.28
CA ASN A 445 -23.40 -3.94 29.77
C ASN A 445 -21.89 -3.77 29.56
N PRO A 446 -21.05 -4.38 30.41
CA PRO A 446 -19.61 -4.42 30.19
C PRO A 446 -19.25 -5.05 28.83
N LEU A 447 -18.28 -4.44 28.14
CA LEU A 447 -17.87 -4.91 26.82
C LEU A 447 -17.29 -6.33 26.87
N ASN A 448 -17.59 -7.07 25.81
CA ASN A 448 -17.07 -8.41 25.57
C ASN A 448 -16.66 -8.56 24.09
N GLY A 449 -15.58 -9.29 23.82
CA GLY A 449 -15.14 -9.66 22.46
C GLY A 449 -13.76 -9.12 22.06
N LYS A 450 -13.49 -9.09 20.75
CA LYS A 450 -12.20 -8.67 20.17
C LYS A 450 -12.26 -7.24 19.62
N TYR A 451 -11.28 -6.41 19.95
CA TYR A 451 -11.24 -4.98 19.64
C TYR A 451 -9.83 -4.53 19.24
N TYR A 452 -9.75 -3.40 18.55
CA TYR A 452 -8.52 -2.66 18.29
C TYR A 452 -8.63 -1.26 18.90
N MET A 453 -7.49 -0.73 19.34
CA MET A 453 -7.35 0.64 19.81
C MET A 453 -6.39 1.40 18.91
N VAL A 454 -6.65 2.68 18.66
CA VAL A 454 -5.85 3.51 17.76
C VAL A 454 -5.83 4.95 18.24
N LEU A 455 -4.63 5.51 18.35
CA LEU A 455 -4.40 6.95 18.49
C LEU A 455 -4.20 7.54 17.10
N MET A 456 -4.91 8.61 16.82
CA MET A 456 -4.90 9.27 15.52
C MET A 456 -4.61 10.75 15.74
N VAL A 457 -3.77 11.34 14.90
CA VAL A 457 -3.53 12.78 14.87
C VAL A 457 -4.03 13.35 13.54
N ASN A 458 -4.31 14.65 13.56
CA ASN A 458 -4.96 15.39 12.49
C ASN A 458 -6.26 14.73 11.98
N SER A 459 -7.04 14.19 12.93
CA SER A 459 -8.16 13.28 12.65
C SER A 459 -9.39 13.87 11.92
N PHE A 460 -9.34 15.15 11.56
CA PHE A 460 -10.36 15.80 10.72
C PHE A 460 -9.79 16.49 9.49
N GLY A 461 -8.47 16.43 9.27
CA GLY A 461 -7.81 17.11 8.15
C GLY A 461 -7.88 18.64 8.24
N ASP A 462 -7.98 19.19 9.45
CA ASP A 462 -7.97 20.65 9.69
C ASP A 462 -6.60 21.26 9.37
N TYR A 463 -5.55 20.45 9.45
CA TYR A 463 -4.20 20.76 9.00
C TYR A 463 -3.88 19.97 7.73
N LYS A 464 -3.15 20.57 6.80
CA LYS A 464 -2.61 19.86 5.63
C LYS A 464 -1.28 19.25 6.05
N ASP A 465 -1.35 18.03 6.61
CA ASP A 465 -0.18 17.17 6.80
C ASP A 465 0.34 16.66 5.47
N THR A 466 1.64 16.43 5.41
CA THR A 466 2.30 15.96 4.21
C THR A 466 2.56 14.45 4.27
N ASP A 467 2.88 13.89 5.44
CA ASP A 467 2.82 12.46 5.71
C ASP A 467 1.51 12.09 6.43
N LEU A 468 0.78 11.11 5.88
CA LEU A 468 -0.45 10.62 6.48
C LEU A 468 -0.29 9.23 7.10
N ASP A 469 0.84 8.57 6.94
CA ASP A 469 1.05 7.19 7.40
C ASP A 469 1.51 7.15 8.87
N ASN A 470 2.22 8.17 9.34
CA ASN A 470 2.61 8.36 10.75
C ASN A 470 1.48 8.96 11.63
N ASN A 471 0.36 9.37 11.02
CA ASN A 471 -0.78 9.96 11.71
C ASN A 471 -1.53 8.98 12.65
N TYR A 472 -1.21 7.69 12.64
CA TYR A 472 -1.92 6.65 13.40
C TYR A 472 -0.95 5.75 14.15
N SER A 473 -1.27 5.44 15.41
CA SER A 473 -0.52 4.48 16.24
C SER A 473 -1.51 3.51 16.86
N PHE A 474 -1.39 2.22 16.54
CA PHE A 474 -2.30 1.19 17.03
C PHE A 474 -1.81 0.55 18.33
N VAL A 475 -2.74 0.21 19.22
CA VAL A 475 -2.50 -0.69 20.36
C VAL A 475 -3.10 -2.05 20.05
N SER A 476 -2.23 -3.05 19.99
CA SER A 476 -2.56 -4.45 19.71
C SER A 476 -1.64 -5.38 20.50
N ALA A 477 -2.09 -6.62 20.71
CA ALA A 477 -1.29 -7.64 21.37
C ALA A 477 -0.34 -8.30 20.35
N GLY A 478 0.66 -7.55 19.88
CA GLY A 478 1.42 -7.90 18.68
C GLY A 478 0.58 -7.59 17.43
N GLU A 479 0.35 -8.57 16.56
CA GLU A 479 -0.58 -8.42 15.43
C GLU A 479 -2.04 -8.75 15.78
N GLU A 480 -2.31 -9.23 16.99
CA GLU A 480 -3.62 -9.71 17.41
C GLU A 480 -4.50 -8.60 18.03
N PRO A 481 -5.83 -8.66 17.88
CA PRO A 481 -6.74 -7.76 18.57
C PRO A 481 -6.68 -7.94 20.10
N LEU A 482 -7.03 -6.87 20.81
CA LEU A 482 -7.31 -6.91 22.24
C LEU A 482 -8.58 -7.71 22.50
N THR A 483 -8.55 -8.57 23.52
CA THR A 483 -9.70 -9.33 24.00
C THR A 483 -10.21 -8.66 25.26
N ILE A 484 -11.49 -8.29 25.25
CA ILE A 484 -12.20 -7.72 26.39
C ILE A 484 -13.16 -8.77 26.94
N VAL A 485 -13.11 -9.01 28.25
CA VAL A 485 -14.02 -9.90 29.00
C VAL A 485 -14.55 -9.13 30.20
N ASP A 486 -15.87 -9.04 30.32
CA ASP A 486 -16.56 -8.30 31.39
C ASP A 486 -15.99 -6.89 31.63
N GLY A 487 -15.75 -6.15 30.54
CA GLY A 487 -15.23 -4.79 30.58
C GLY A 487 -13.74 -4.67 30.93
N LYS A 488 -12.97 -5.76 30.89
CA LYS A 488 -11.52 -5.77 31.14
C LYS A 488 -10.72 -6.32 29.96
N ILE A 489 -9.62 -5.67 29.60
CA ILE A 489 -8.68 -6.19 28.58
C ILE A 489 -7.83 -7.29 29.21
N VAL A 490 -7.89 -8.51 28.67
CA VAL A 490 -7.23 -9.69 29.25
C VAL A 490 -5.90 -10.07 28.59
N ASN A 491 -5.58 -9.48 27.43
CA ASN A 491 -4.37 -9.78 26.66
C ASN A 491 -3.57 -8.50 26.32
N MET A 492 -3.62 -7.49 27.19
CA MET A 492 -2.81 -6.28 27.00
C MET A 492 -1.33 -6.66 26.95
N PRO A 493 -0.57 -6.29 25.91
CA PRO A 493 0.85 -6.62 25.85
C PRO A 493 1.63 -5.86 26.93
N SER A 494 2.70 -6.48 27.43
CA SER A 494 3.58 -5.88 28.45
C SER A 494 4.47 -4.76 27.90
N LYS A 495 4.63 -4.70 26.57
CA LYS A 495 5.27 -3.62 25.83
C LYS A 495 4.39 -3.30 24.63
N LEU A 496 4.05 -2.02 24.46
CA LEU A 496 3.40 -1.56 23.24
C LEU A 496 4.46 -1.39 22.16
N THR A 497 4.14 -1.91 20.98
CA THR A 497 4.87 -1.63 19.76
C THR A 497 4.09 -0.54 19.03
N ASP A 498 4.77 0.48 18.56
CA ASP A 498 4.13 1.48 17.70
C ASP A 498 3.89 0.85 16.33
N VAL A 499 2.65 0.46 16.06
CA VAL A 499 2.27 -0.22 14.82
C VAL A 499 1.42 0.74 13.98
N ARG A 500 1.85 1.00 12.74
CA ARG A 500 1.13 1.85 11.78
C ARG A 500 0.04 1.10 11.01
N THR A 501 0.21 -0.21 10.86
CA THR A 501 -0.71 -1.09 10.11
C THR A 501 -0.92 -2.43 10.81
N LEU A 502 -2.18 -2.86 10.96
CA LEU A 502 -2.53 -4.13 11.61
C LEU A 502 -2.96 -5.23 10.61
N VAL A 503 -2.58 -5.14 9.34
CA VAL A 503 -3.00 -6.10 8.32
C VAL A 503 -1.96 -7.20 8.18
N SER A 504 -2.30 -8.43 8.59
CA SER A 504 -1.53 -9.63 8.26
C SER A 504 -2.43 -10.79 7.86
N GLU A 505 -1.86 -11.82 7.23
CA GLU A 505 -2.60 -13.03 6.80
C GLU A 505 -3.34 -13.72 7.95
N LYS A 506 -2.81 -13.62 9.18
CA LYS A 506 -3.42 -14.19 10.39
C LYS A 506 -4.40 -13.23 11.05
N ASN A 507 -4.24 -11.92 10.82
CA ASN A 507 -4.99 -10.86 11.49
C ASN A 507 -5.57 -9.84 10.51
N TRP A 508 -6.79 -10.12 10.06
CA TRP A 508 -7.56 -9.19 9.23
C TRP A 508 -8.23 -8.12 10.08
N ASN A 509 -7.48 -7.08 10.45
CA ASN A 509 -8.09 -5.77 10.62
C ASN A 509 -8.56 -5.27 9.24
N THR A 510 -9.86 -5.08 9.06
CA THR A 510 -10.44 -4.69 7.76
C THR A 510 -10.37 -3.18 7.49
N TYR A 511 -9.78 -2.38 8.40
CA TYR A 511 -9.81 -0.92 8.34
C TYR A 511 -8.42 -0.31 8.56
N THR A 512 -7.95 0.47 7.58
CA THR A 512 -6.71 1.26 7.67
C THR A 512 -6.92 2.54 8.49
N GLY A 513 -5.83 3.20 8.91
CA GLY A 513 -5.89 4.52 9.54
C GLY A 513 -6.69 5.53 8.71
N VAL A 514 -6.46 5.56 7.39
CA VAL A 514 -7.21 6.41 6.44
C VAL A 514 -8.72 6.10 6.43
N ALA A 515 -9.11 4.82 6.50
CA ALA A 515 -10.52 4.42 6.54
C ALA A 515 -11.19 4.87 7.86
N LEU A 516 -10.47 4.76 8.98
CA LEU A 516 -10.91 5.24 10.30
C LEU A 516 -11.07 6.76 10.29
N ASN A 517 -10.12 7.49 9.68
CA ASN A 517 -10.17 8.94 9.59
C ASN A 517 -11.34 9.44 8.74
N SER A 518 -11.56 8.81 7.59
CA SER A 518 -12.71 9.10 6.71
C SER A 518 -14.05 8.91 7.42
N MET A 519 -14.15 7.88 8.27
CA MET A 519 -15.33 7.65 9.10
C MET A 519 -15.52 8.77 10.13
N LEU A 520 -14.45 9.18 10.82
CA LEU A 520 -14.50 10.27 11.79
C LEU A 520 -14.91 11.60 11.17
N ILE A 521 -14.36 11.96 10.01
CA ILE A 521 -14.76 13.15 9.24
C ILE A 521 -16.26 13.11 8.93
N LYS A 522 -16.78 11.96 8.46
CA LYS A 522 -18.22 11.78 8.20
C LYS A 522 -19.07 11.94 9.46
N HIS A 523 -18.61 11.43 10.60
CA HIS A 523 -19.29 11.60 11.89
C HIS A 523 -19.24 13.05 12.39
N ASN A 524 -18.13 13.75 12.18
CA ASN A 524 -17.97 15.15 12.53
C ASN A 524 -18.94 16.03 11.71
N ASN A 525 -18.92 15.87 10.39
CA ASN A 525 -19.76 16.63 9.45
C ASN A 525 -21.26 16.40 9.67
N SER A 526 -21.65 15.21 10.13
CA SER A 526 -23.05 14.89 10.45
C SER A 526 -23.46 15.26 11.88
N GLY A 527 -22.55 15.81 12.69
CA GLY A 527 -22.77 16.09 14.11
C GLY A 527 -22.93 14.83 14.98
N LYS A 528 -22.78 13.63 14.41
CA LYS A 528 -22.86 12.35 15.12
C LYS A 528 -21.68 12.14 16.06
N LEU A 529 -20.51 12.72 15.75
CA LEU A 529 -19.31 12.60 16.58
C LEU A 529 -19.56 13.06 18.02
N LYS A 530 -20.29 14.17 18.21
CA LYS A 530 -20.66 14.69 19.54
C LYS A 530 -21.46 13.69 20.38
N LYS A 531 -22.17 12.76 19.75
CA LYS A 531 -22.94 11.70 20.42
C LYS A 531 -22.11 10.44 20.71
N LEU A 532 -20.97 10.29 20.02
CA LEU A 532 -20.04 9.17 20.16
C LEU A 532 -18.97 9.43 21.23
N ILE A 533 -18.70 10.70 21.53
CA ILE A 533 -17.86 11.13 22.64
C ILE A 533 -18.64 10.88 23.95
N GLN A 534 -18.22 9.89 24.73
CA GLN A 534 -18.90 9.58 25.99
C GLN A 534 -18.60 10.65 27.06
N PRO A 535 -19.59 11.15 27.81
CA PRO A 535 -19.36 12.16 28.86
C PRO A 535 -18.45 11.67 30.01
N GLU A 536 -18.33 10.35 30.21
CA GLU A 536 -17.63 9.73 31.34
C GLU A 536 -16.17 9.34 31.04
N SER A 537 -15.67 9.58 29.82
CA SER A 537 -14.28 9.30 29.46
C SER A 537 -13.34 10.43 29.90
N GLY A 538 -12.91 10.36 31.17
CA GLY A 538 -11.50 10.61 31.50
C GLY A 538 -11.01 12.03 31.77
N LEU A 539 -10.20 12.16 32.83
CA LEU A 539 -9.54 13.40 33.27
C LEU A 539 -8.10 13.46 32.74
N ARG A 540 -7.75 14.46 31.92
CA ARG A 540 -6.34 14.76 31.54
C ARG A 540 -5.65 15.46 32.71
N SER A 541 -4.56 14.89 33.24
CA SER A 541 -3.77 15.52 34.32
C SER A 541 -2.35 15.79 33.85
N THR A 542 -1.85 17.01 34.07
CA THR A 542 -0.48 17.44 33.74
C THR A 542 0.51 17.18 34.89
N LYS A 543 0.28 16.19 35.77
CA LYS A 543 1.13 16.03 36.97
C LYS A 543 2.58 15.67 36.59
N VAL A 544 3.40 16.71 36.62
CA VAL A 544 4.86 16.74 36.69
C VAL A 544 5.33 15.79 37.79
N ALA A 545 6.08 14.75 37.43
CA ALA A 545 6.97 14.10 38.38
C ALA A 545 8.25 14.95 38.45
N LYS A 546 8.32 15.90 39.40
CA LYS A 546 9.62 16.40 39.85
C LYS A 546 10.27 15.25 40.60
N SER A 547 11.31 14.64 40.05
CA SER A 547 12.18 13.79 40.88
C SER A 547 12.80 14.70 41.95
N VAL A 548 12.42 14.46 43.20
CA VAL A 548 13.16 15.00 44.35
C VAL A 548 14.44 14.18 44.46
N LYS A 549 15.58 14.84 44.25
CA LYS A 549 16.71 14.78 45.16
C LYS A 549 17.26 16.17 45.36
#